data_AF-A0A9P3YSF2-F1
#
_entry.id   AF-A0A9P3YSF2-F1
#
_cell.length_a   1.000
_cell.length_b   1.000
_cell.length_c   1.000
_cell.angle_alpha   90.00
_cell.angle_beta   90.00
_cell.angle_gamma   90.00
#
_symmetry.space_group_name_H-M   'P 1'
#
loop_
_entity.id
_entity.type
_entity.pdbx_description
1 polymer ?
#
loop_
_entity_poly.entity_id
_entity_poly.type
_entity_poly.pdbx_seq_one_letter_code
_entity_poly.pdbx_strand_id
1 'polypeptide(L)'
;MKTSILIALIEKTSLIVVLFLLITKLKIFKQIFQKEEYSFNDLVCIALVFTFLAIFGTYSGINYMGSIVNTRIISIVSGGILFGPMVGITAGVFSGIHRYFMDIGGITSVPCLLSSILAGVLSGFLYKRIPKQHRVMYGILVGMISESFTILLIYLISYPHSLAIQIIGGIYLPLIVGQIGIGFVISIVEGIEKDKKDIEARNKAEIKALQRQINPHFLFNSLNTIASFIRFNPDKARELIINLSTYLRYNLEYSDNLIDINKEIEQVKSFVEIEKARFGELLTVSYDIEDVNIKIPSLIIQPLVENAIIHGILESGRAGVVKISIKKLPYSLENTVRISIEDNGIGISEEIINNVYQDNMPENKIGLYNVHLRLKLMYGRGLNIRRIDTGTLIVFYVKE
;
A
#
# COMPACT_ATOMS: atom_id res chain seq x y z
N MET A 1 -36.09 -23.87 -26.41
CA MET A 1 -35.10 -23.17 -27.26
C MET A 1 -34.62 -21.83 -26.68
N LYS A 2 -35.48 -20.95 -26.14
CA LYS A 2 -35.01 -19.71 -25.48
C LYS A 2 -34.21 -19.97 -24.19
N THR A 3 -34.65 -20.93 -23.38
CA THR A 3 -33.96 -21.33 -22.14
C THR A 3 -32.56 -21.92 -22.38
N SER A 4 -32.35 -22.62 -23.50
CA SER A 4 -31.04 -23.19 -23.85
C SER A 4 -30.03 -22.10 -24.27
N ILE A 5 -30.48 -21.04 -24.95
CA ILE A 5 -29.62 -19.90 -25.32
C ILE A 5 -29.22 -19.09 -24.08
N LEU A 6 -30.17 -18.88 -23.16
CA LEU A 6 -29.90 -18.21 -21.89
C LEU A 6 -28.80 -18.93 -21.09
N ILE A 7 -28.95 -20.23 -20.89
CA ILE A 7 -27.97 -21.05 -20.15
C ILE A 7 -26.61 -20.99 -20.83
N ALA A 8 -26.57 -21.14 -22.16
CA ALA A 8 -25.32 -21.12 -22.91
C ALA A 8 -24.62 -19.75 -22.81
N LEU A 9 -25.34 -18.63 -22.88
CA LEU A 9 -24.74 -17.29 -22.72
C LEU A 9 -24.26 -17.01 -21.28
N ILE A 10 -24.94 -17.57 -20.27
CA ILE A 10 -24.48 -17.53 -18.88
C ILE A 10 -23.17 -18.32 -18.74
N GLU A 11 -23.05 -19.48 -19.38
CA GLU A 11 -21.79 -20.24 -19.43
C GLU A 11 -20.67 -19.40 -20.06
N LYS A 12 -20.93 -18.73 -21.19
CA LYS A 12 -19.93 -17.87 -21.85
C LYS A 12 -19.55 -16.64 -21.03
N THR A 13 -20.52 -16.06 -20.31
CA THR A 13 -20.26 -14.98 -19.36
C THR A 13 -19.35 -15.46 -18.22
N SER A 14 -19.65 -16.64 -17.65
CA SER A 14 -18.84 -17.25 -16.59
C SER A 14 -17.41 -17.52 -17.05
N LEU A 15 -17.21 -17.97 -18.29
CA LEU A 15 -15.87 -18.18 -18.85
C LEU A 15 -15.04 -16.90 -18.90
N ILE A 16 -15.63 -15.77 -19.30
CA ILE A 16 -14.94 -14.46 -19.28
C ILE A 16 -14.54 -14.08 -17.86
N VAL A 17 -15.47 -14.21 -16.90
CA VAL A 17 -15.22 -13.85 -15.50
C VAL A 17 -14.13 -14.73 -14.89
N VAL A 18 -14.15 -16.04 -15.14
CA VAL A 18 -13.13 -16.98 -14.67
C VAL A 18 -11.78 -16.68 -15.32
N LEU A 19 -11.74 -16.43 -16.64
CA LEU A 19 -10.51 -16.08 -17.33
C LEU A 19 -9.92 -14.77 -16.79
N PHE A 20 -10.75 -13.75 -16.55
CA PHE A 20 -10.32 -12.52 -15.93
C PHE A 20 -9.76 -12.75 -14.51
N LEU A 21 -10.44 -13.57 -13.70
CA LEU A 21 -9.96 -13.97 -12.37
C LEU A 21 -8.58 -14.65 -12.44
N LEU A 22 -8.34 -15.52 -13.41
CA LEU A 22 -7.03 -16.16 -13.59
C LEU A 22 -5.95 -15.14 -13.97
N ILE A 23 -6.28 -14.19 -14.87
CA ILE A 23 -5.37 -13.11 -15.25
C ILE A 23 -5.01 -12.26 -14.03
N THR A 24 -5.97 -11.93 -13.16
CA THR A 24 -5.70 -11.12 -11.96
C THR A 24 -4.81 -11.83 -10.92
N LYS A 25 -4.67 -13.17 -10.97
CA LYS A 25 -3.75 -13.93 -10.12
C LYS A 25 -2.29 -13.88 -10.60
N LEU A 26 -2.03 -13.49 -11.84
CA LEU A 26 -0.66 -13.35 -12.33
C LEU A 26 0.04 -12.16 -11.65
N LYS A 27 1.31 -12.34 -11.28
CA LYS A 27 2.09 -11.36 -10.49
C LYS A 27 2.06 -9.95 -11.08
N ILE A 28 2.21 -9.84 -12.40
CA ILE A 28 2.23 -8.57 -13.14
C ILE A 28 0.89 -7.83 -12.96
N PHE A 29 -0.24 -8.50 -13.17
CA PHE A 29 -1.56 -7.87 -13.08
C PHE A 29 -1.98 -7.60 -11.64
N LYS A 30 -1.62 -8.48 -10.70
CA LYS A 30 -1.82 -8.23 -9.27
C LYS A 30 -1.13 -6.93 -8.83
N GLN A 31 0.11 -6.70 -9.28
CA GLN A 31 0.85 -5.47 -8.97
C GLN A 31 0.21 -4.23 -9.63
N ILE A 32 -0.23 -4.35 -10.89
CA ILE A 32 -0.88 -3.25 -11.61
C ILE A 32 -2.19 -2.84 -10.93
N PHE A 33 -3.11 -3.78 -10.66
CA PHE A 33 -4.43 -3.48 -10.08
C PHE A 33 -4.37 -3.01 -8.61
N GLN A 34 -3.22 -3.13 -7.97
CA GLN A 34 -2.97 -2.63 -6.62
C GLN A 34 -2.49 -1.16 -6.60
N LYS A 35 -2.24 -0.53 -7.75
CA LYS A 35 -1.82 0.87 -7.84
C LYS A 35 -3.00 1.82 -7.63
N GLU A 36 -2.76 2.95 -6.97
CA GLU A 36 -3.77 4.01 -6.84
C GLU A 36 -3.91 4.82 -8.12
N GLU A 37 -2.79 5.03 -8.82
CA GLU A 37 -2.73 5.69 -10.12
C GLU A 37 -2.00 4.80 -11.14
N TYR A 38 -2.54 4.75 -12.34
CA TYR A 38 -2.02 3.94 -13.43
C TYR A 38 -1.12 4.78 -14.33
N SER A 39 0.10 4.31 -14.58
CA SER A 39 0.98 4.91 -15.59
C SER A 39 0.45 4.63 -17.00
N PHE A 40 0.96 5.37 -17.99
CA PHE A 40 0.61 5.11 -19.39
C PHE A 40 0.87 3.65 -19.80
N ASN A 41 2.00 3.06 -19.40
CA ASN A 41 2.33 1.67 -19.69
C ASN A 41 1.39 0.68 -19.00
N ASP A 42 0.94 0.99 -17.79
CA ASP A 42 -0.07 0.17 -17.09
C ASP A 42 -1.39 0.17 -17.87
N LEU A 43 -1.84 1.35 -18.31
CA LEU A 43 -3.06 1.49 -19.10
C LEU A 43 -2.98 0.76 -20.44
N VAL A 44 -1.82 0.78 -21.12
CA VAL A 44 -1.60 -0.01 -22.35
C VAL A 44 -1.73 -1.50 -22.07
N CYS A 45 -1.07 -2.03 -21.02
CA CYS A 45 -1.17 -3.44 -20.65
C CYS A 45 -2.61 -3.84 -20.31
N ILE A 46 -3.32 -3.01 -19.54
CA ILE A 46 -4.73 -3.24 -19.19
C ILE A 46 -5.61 -3.21 -20.45
N ALA A 47 -5.42 -2.24 -21.34
CA ALA A 47 -6.13 -2.13 -22.61
C ALA A 47 -5.95 -3.39 -23.47
N LEU A 48 -4.74 -3.94 -23.55
CA LEU A 48 -4.48 -5.19 -24.25
C LEU A 48 -5.24 -6.38 -23.65
N VAL A 49 -5.25 -6.51 -22.31
CA VAL A 49 -6.00 -7.57 -21.62
C VAL A 49 -7.50 -7.46 -21.89
N PHE A 50 -8.08 -6.28 -21.72
CA PHE A 50 -9.52 -6.09 -21.93
C PHE A 50 -9.93 -6.23 -23.40
N THR A 51 -9.05 -5.86 -24.33
CA THR A 51 -9.24 -6.14 -25.76
C THR A 51 -9.21 -7.65 -26.03
N PHE A 52 -8.23 -8.37 -25.46
CA PHE A 52 -8.15 -9.82 -25.56
C PHE A 52 -9.40 -10.51 -25.00
N LEU A 53 -9.87 -10.10 -23.81
CA LEU A 53 -11.08 -10.64 -23.21
C LEU A 53 -12.34 -10.34 -24.05
N ALA A 54 -12.44 -9.16 -24.65
CA ALA A 54 -13.54 -8.81 -25.54
C ALA A 54 -13.52 -9.65 -26.84
N ILE A 55 -12.34 -9.87 -27.43
CA ILE A 55 -12.17 -10.75 -28.58
C ILE A 55 -12.50 -12.21 -28.20
N PHE A 56 -12.00 -12.69 -27.07
CA PHE A 56 -12.33 -14.02 -26.55
C PHE A 56 -13.84 -14.18 -26.30
N GLY A 57 -14.52 -13.14 -25.82
CA GLY A 57 -15.97 -13.10 -25.69
C GLY A 57 -16.72 -13.24 -27.02
N THR A 58 -16.08 -12.86 -28.13
CA THR A 58 -16.62 -13.09 -29.49
C THR A 58 -16.38 -14.52 -29.96
N TYR A 59 -15.18 -15.05 -29.77
CA TYR A 59 -14.83 -16.44 -30.15
C TYR A 59 -15.61 -17.50 -29.35
N SER A 60 -15.85 -17.24 -28.07
CA SER A 60 -16.64 -18.11 -27.21
C SER A 60 -18.15 -17.98 -27.47
N GLY A 61 -18.57 -17.07 -28.36
CA GLY A 61 -19.96 -16.82 -28.71
C GLY A 61 -20.67 -18.03 -29.33
N ILE A 62 -21.99 -17.94 -29.38
CA ILE A 62 -22.86 -19.02 -29.87
C ILE A 62 -23.41 -18.62 -31.24
N ASN A 63 -23.36 -19.55 -32.20
CA ASN A 63 -24.02 -19.35 -33.48
C ASN A 63 -25.53 -19.57 -33.34
N TYR A 64 -26.31 -18.55 -33.66
CA TYR A 64 -27.77 -18.57 -33.62
C TYR A 64 -28.32 -17.93 -34.89
N MET A 65 -29.03 -18.74 -35.69
CA MET A 65 -29.66 -18.33 -36.96
C MET A 65 -28.68 -17.61 -37.92
N GLY A 66 -27.44 -18.11 -38.01
CA GLY A 66 -26.40 -17.55 -38.88
C GLY A 66 -25.71 -16.30 -38.32
N SER A 67 -25.92 -15.96 -37.05
CA SER A 67 -25.29 -14.83 -36.37
C SER A 67 -24.58 -15.27 -35.10
N ILE A 68 -23.45 -14.63 -34.77
CA ILE A 68 -22.68 -14.91 -33.55
C ILE A 68 -23.17 -14.04 -32.40
N VAL A 69 -23.84 -14.66 -31.43
CA VAL A 69 -24.28 -14.03 -30.17
C VAL A 69 -23.17 -14.15 -29.14
N ASN A 70 -22.71 -13.02 -28.62
CA ASN A 70 -21.46 -12.93 -27.85
C ASN A 70 -21.63 -12.08 -26.60
N THR A 71 -20.64 -12.11 -25.71
CA THR A 71 -20.65 -11.44 -24.40
C THR A 71 -19.55 -10.37 -24.28
N ARG A 72 -19.07 -9.84 -25.42
CA ARG A 72 -17.90 -8.92 -25.47
C ARG A 72 -18.09 -7.60 -24.75
N ILE A 73 -19.32 -7.08 -24.69
CA ILE A 73 -19.67 -5.81 -24.04
C ILE A 73 -19.25 -5.81 -22.56
N ILE A 74 -19.27 -6.99 -21.92
CA ILE A 74 -18.84 -7.15 -20.53
C ILE A 74 -17.43 -6.65 -20.31
N SER A 75 -16.49 -7.04 -21.19
CA SER A 75 -15.08 -6.64 -21.09
C SER A 75 -14.89 -5.15 -21.42
N ILE A 76 -15.58 -4.66 -22.45
CA ILE A 76 -15.47 -3.26 -22.88
C ILE A 76 -15.94 -2.31 -21.77
N VAL A 77 -17.14 -2.56 -21.23
CA VAL A 77 -17.76 -1.67 -20.23
C VAL A 77 -17.05 -1.74 -18.88
N SER A 78 -16.69 -2.94 -18.41
CA SER A 78 -15.93 -3.08 -17.17
C SER A 78 -14.56 -2.39 -17.28
N GLY A 79 -13.86 -2.57 -18.40
CA GLY A 79 -12.58 -1.91 -18.68
C GLY A 79 -12.70 -0.37 -18.68
N GLY A 80 -13.73 0.17 -19.34
CA GLY A 80 -13.97 1.61 -19.40
C GLY A 80 -14.31 2.23 -18.05
N ILE A 81 -15.14 1.57 -17.23
CA ILE A 81 -15.54 2.09 -15.91
C ILE A 81 -14.41 2.02 -14.89
N LEU A 82 -13.62 0.95 -14.91
CA LEU A 82 -12.55 0.74 -13.94
C LEU A 82 -11.30 1.55 -14.27
N PHE A 83 -10.93 1.61 -15.56
CA PHE A 83 -9.61 2.09 -15.99
C PHE A 83 -9.66 3.26 -16.96
N GLY A 84 -10.85 3.70 -17.35
CA GLY A 84 -11.04 4.94 -18.09
C GLY A 84 -11.21 4.80 -19.60
N PRO A 85 -11.34 5.94 -20.29
CA PRO A 85 -11.69 5.98 -21.71
C PRO A 85 -10.63 5.34 -22.59
N MET A 86 -9.36 5.42 -22.20
CA MET A 86 -8.27 4.79 -22.96
C MET A 86 -8.49 3.28 -23.08
N VAL A 87 -8.80 2.58 -21.99
CA VAL A 87 -9.06 1.14 -21.99
C VAL A 87 -10.39 0.79 -22.66
N GLY A 88 -11.47 1.52 -22.32
CA GLY A 88 -12.80 1.25 -22.86
C GLY A 88 -12.89 1.44 -24.37
N ILE A 89 -12.38 2.57 -24.88
CA ILE A 89 -12.43 2.91 -26.31
C ILE A 89 -11.54 1.96 -27.11
N THR A 90 -10.31 1.67 -26.65
CA THR A 90 -9.44 0.73 -27.38
C THR A 90 -10.07 -0.65 -27.46
N ALA A 91 -10.58 -1.18 -26.33
CA ALA A 91 -11.25 -2.48 -26.33
C ALA A 91 -12.47 -2.49 -27.25
N GLY A 92 -13.28 -1.43 -27.23
CA GLY A 92 -14.46 -1.29 -28.09
C GLY A 92 -14.13 -1.25 -29.58
N VAL A 93 -13.13 -0.45 -29.97
CA VAL A 93 -12.70 -0.31 -31.37
C VAL A 93 -12.07 -1.61 -31.88
N PHE A 94 -11.04 -2.14 -31.20
CA PHE A 94 -10.31 -3.31 -31.69
C PHE A 94 -11.18 -4.57 -31.70
N SER A 95 -11.96 -4.82 -30.64
CA SER A 95 -12.85 -5.99 -30.62
C SER A 95 -14.05 -5.84 -31.57
N GLY A 96 -14.54 -4.61 -31.76
CA GLY A 96 -15.59 -4.31 -32.74
C GLY A 96 -15.13 -4.58 -34.16
N ILE A 97 -13.95 -4.07 -34.54
CA ILE A 97 -13.33 -4.30 -35.85
C ILE A 97 -13.08 -5.80 -36.06
N HIS A 98 -12.53 -6.48 -35.05
CA HIS A 98 -12.31 -7.92 -35.11
C HIS A 98 -13.62 -8.70 -35.35
N ARG A 99 -14.71 -8.34 -34.65
CA ARG A 99 -16.03 -8.98 -34.84
C ARG A 99 -16.57 -8.77 -36.26
N TYR A 100 -16.37 -7.60 -36.84
CA TYR A 100 -16.78 -7.28 -38.20
C TYR A 100 -16.05 -8.16 -39.22
N PHE A 101 -14.72 -8.31 -39.09
CA PHE A 101 -13.92 -9.15 -39.98
C PHE A 101 -14.22 -10.65 -39.84
N MET A 102 -14.65 -11.10 -38.66
CA MET A 102 -14.97 -12.53 -38.44
C MET A 102 -16.21 -13.00 -39.22
N ASP A 103 -17.08 -12.08 -39.66
CA ASP A 103 -18.39 -12.39 -40.24
C ASP A 103 -18.79 -11.28 -41.20
N ILE A 104 -17.94 -11.06 -42.21
CA ILE A 104 -18.14 -10.01 -43.22
C ILE A 104 -19.45 -10.28 -43.95
N GLY A 105 -20.37 -9.32 -43.88
CA GLY A 105 -21.72 -9.46 -44.47
C GLY A 105 -22.73 -10.15 -43.55
N GLY A 106 -22.34 -10.57 -42.35
CA GLY A 106 -23.25 -11.11 -41.34
C GLY A 106 -24.24 -10.05 -40.84
N ILE A 107 -25.47 -10.49 -40.56
CA ILE A 107 -26.63 -9.63 -40.21
C ILE A 107 -26.33 -8.72 -39.02
N THR A 108 -25.52 -9.18 -38.06
CA THR A 108 -25.19 -8.43 -36.83
C THR A 108 -23.82 -7.75 -36.87
N SER A 109 -23.02 -7.94 -37.93
CA SER A 109 -21.62 -7.49 -37.98
C SER A 109 -21.45 -5.97 -37.79
N VAL A 110 -22.18 -5.15 -38.57
CA VAL A 110 -22.14 -3.67 -38.51
C VAL A 110 -22.78 -3.11 -37.23
N PRO A 111 -24.01 -3.52 -36.83
CA PRO A 111 -24.60 -3.12 -35.55
C PRO A 111 -23.66 -3.36 -34.36
N CYS A 112 -23.03 -4.54 -34.33
CA CYS A 112 -22.08 -4.92 -33.29
C CYS A 112 -20.82 -4.05 -33.30
N LEU A 113 -20.26 -3.70 -34.46
CA LEU A 113 -19.10 -2.80 -34.53
C LEU A 113 -19.43 -1.44 -33.88
N LEU A 114 -20.53 -0.82 -34.30
CA LEU A 114 -20.94 0.50 -33.83
C LEU A 114 -21.27 0.50 -32.33
N SER A 115 -21.99 -0.52 -31.85
CA SER A 115 -22.37 -0.59 -30.44
C SER A 115 -21.17 -0.84 -29.52
N SER A 116 -20.15 -1.58 -29.96
CA SER A 116 -18.93 -1.78 -29.17
C SER A 116 -18.13 -0.51 -28.98
N ILE A 117 -18.02 0.32 -30.02
CA ILE A 117 -17.37 1.63 -29.93
C ILE A 117 -18.14 2.53 -28.97
N LEU A 118 -19.48 2.58 -29.12
CA LEU A 118 -20.33 3.37 -28.22
C LEU A 118 -20.20 2.91 -26.77
N ALA A 119 -20.22 1.60 -26.50
CA ALA A 119 -20.07 1.06 -25.16
C ALA A 119 -18.74 1.49 -24.51
N GLY A 120 -17.65 1.48 -25.27
CA GLY A 120 -16.34 1.94 -24.83
C GLY A 120 -16.31 3.44 -24.48
N VAL A 121 -16.94 4.26 -25.32
CA VAL A 121 -17.06 5.71 -25.09
C VAL A 121 -17.95 6.01 -23.88
N LEU A 122 -19.13 5.39 -23.78
CA LEU A 122 -20.09 5.61 -22.68
C LEU A 122 -19.51 5.21 -21.33
N SER A 123 -18.93 4.00 -21.25
CA SER A 123 -18.29 3.51 -20.02
C SER A 123 -17.07 4.35 -19.63
N GLY A 124 -16.24 4.74 -20.61
CA GLY A 124 -15.08 5.62 -20.40
C GLY A 124 -15.45 7.02 -19.92
N PHE A 125 -16.56 7.59 -20.39
CA PHE A 125 -17.04 8.90 -19.94
C PHE A 125 -17.43 8.92 -18.46
N LEU A 126 -17.92 7.78 -17.95
CA LEU A 126 -18.34 7.62 -16.56
C LEU A 126 -17.18 7.35 -15.60
N TYR A 127 -15.97 7.12 -16.12
CA TYR A 127 -14.77 6.98 -15.31
C TYR A 127 -14.54 8.20 -14.42
N LYS A 128 -14.21 7.95 -13.14
CA LYS A 128 -14.07 8.95 -12.06
C LYS A 128 -15.30 9.80 -11.75
N ARG A 129 -16.38 9.75 -12.54
CA ARG A 129 -17.65 10.47 -12.27
C ARG A 129 -18.57 9.72 -11.31
N ILE A 130 -18.33 8.42 -11.12
CA ILE A 130 -19.14 7.55 -10.27
C ILE A 130 -18.35 7.19 -8.99
N PRO A 131 -18.94 7.39 -7.79
CA PRO A 131 -18.36 6.92 -6.54
C PRO A 131 -18.10 5.41 -6.57
N LYS A 132 -16.98 4.95 -5.99
CA LYS A 132 -16.58 3.53 -6.01
C LYS A 132 -17.72 2.57 -5.62
N GLN A 133 -18.43 2.88 -4.53
CA GLN A 133 -19.56 2.07 -4.02
C GLN A 133 -20.69 1.80 -5.01
N HIS A 134 -20.84 2.61 -6.06
CA HIS A 134 -21.90 2.46 -7.06
C HIS A 134 -21.40 1.92 -8.40
N ARG A 135 -20.10 1.69 -8.59
CA ARG A 135 -19.52 1.30 -9.89
C ARG A 135 -20.11 0.01 -10.44
N VAL A 136 -20.38 -0.98 -9.59
CA VAL A 136 -21.03 -2.25 -9.99
C VAL A 136 -22.40 -1.99 -10.61
N MET A 137 -23.27 -1.25 -9.90
CA MET A 137 -24.63 -0.96 -10.36
C MET A 137 -24.62 -0.19 -11.68
N TYR A 138 -23.84 0.89 -11.76
CA TYR A 138 -23.76 1.69 -12.98
C TYR A 138 -23.11 0.92 -14.14
N GLY A 139 -22.15 0.04 -13.87
CA GLY A 139 -21.57 -0.80 -14.92
C GLY A 139 -22.56 -1.76 -15.53
N ILE A 140 -23.39 -2.41 -14.72
CA ILE A 140 -24.46 -3.27 -15.23
C ILE A 140 -25.46 -2.43 -16.05
N LEU A 141 -25.87 -1.26 -15.56
CA LEU A 141 -26.81 -0.37 -16.28
C LEU A 141 -26.24 0.08 -17.63
N VAL A 142 -24.97 0.50 -17.69
CA VAL A 142 -24.31 0.90 -18.94
C VAL A 142 -24.21 -0.27 -19.91
N GLY A 143 -23.91 -1.48 -19.41
CA GLY A 143 -23.95 -2.71 -20.20
C GLY A 143 -25.32 -2.97 -20.80
N MET A 144 -26.38 -2.87 -19.98
CA MET A 144 -27.77 -3.06 -20.45
C MET A 144 -28.17 -2.02 -21.49
N ILE A 145 -27.81 -0.74 -21.28
CA ILE A 145 -28.06 0.34 -22.25
C ILE A 145 -27.32 0.05 -23.57
N SER A 146 -26.07 -0.41 -23.49
CA SER A 146 -25.25 -0.73 -24.66
C SER A 146 -25.82 -1.92 -25.46
N GLU A 147 -26.35 -2.94 -24.78
CA GLU A 147 -27.02 -4.06 -25.44
C GLU A 147 -28.36 -3.65 -26.06
N SER A 148 -29.17 -2.87 -25.35
CA SER A 148 -30.42 -2.31 -25.90
C SER A 148 -30.15 -1.48 -27.14
N PHE A 149 -29.07 -0.69 -27.16
CA PHE A 149 -28.63 0.03 -28.34
C PHE A 149 -28.19 -0.91 -29.47
N THR A 150 -27.50 -2.02 -29.14
CA THR A 150 -27.14 -3.06 -30.12
C THR A 150 -28.38 -3.65 -30.79
N ILE A 151 -29.41 -4.00 -30.00
CA ILE A 151 -30.68 -4.52 -30.51
C ILE A 151 -31.39 -3.50 -31.41
N LEU A 152 -31.40 -2.23 -31.01
CA LEU A 152 -31.96 -1.16 -31.82
C LEU A 152 -31.26 -1.05 -33.19
N LEU A 153 -29.92 -1.11 -33.20
CA LEU A 153 -29.15 -1.08 -34.45
C LEU A 153 -29.42 -2.31 -35.34
N ILE A 154 -29.56 -3.50 -34.73
CA ILE A 154 -29.94 -4.72 -35.48
C ILE A 154 -31.32 -4.53 -36.14
N TYR A 155 -32.29 -3.97 -35.41
CA TYR A 155 -33.61 -3.73 -35.97
C TYR A 155 -33.60 -2.73 -37.15
N LEU A 156 -32.84 -1.64 -37.01
CA LEU A 156 -32.82 -0.54 -37.99
C LEU A 156 -31.99 -0.84 -39.24
N ILE A 157 -30.86 -1.52 -39.10
CA ILE A 157 -29.84 -1.64 -40.16
C ILE A 157 -29.86 -3.02 -40.82
N SER A 158 -30.28 -4.06 -40.11
CA SER A 158 -30.10 -5.44 -40.59
C SER A 158 -31.23 -5.89 -41.52
N TYR A 159 -30.84 -6.45 -42.68
CA TYR A 159 -31.75 -6.99 -43.70
C TYR A 159 -31.45 -8.49 -43.95
N PRO A 160 -32.46 -9.36 -44.15
CA PRO A 160 -33.91 -9.09 -44.15
C PRO A 160 -34.50 -8.88 -42.74
N HIS A 161 -35.44 -7.94 -42.62
CA HIS A 161 -36.02 -7.55 -41.31
C HIS A 161 -36.74 -8.69 -40.57
N SER A 162 -37.36 -9.62 -41.29
CA SER A 162 -38.03 -10.79 -40.68
C SER A 162 -37.06 -11.66 -39.88
N LEU A 163 -35.85 -11.86 -40.40
CA LEU A 163 -34.79 -12.62 -39.74
C LEU A 163 -34.20 -11.83 -38.56
N ALA A 164 -34.03 -10.51 -38.70
CA ALA A 164 -33.58 -9.65 -37.61
C ALA A 164 -34.52 -9.71 -36.39
N ILE A 165 -35.84 -9.63 -36.60
CA ILE A 165 -36.83 -9.71 -35.52
C ILE A 165 -36.80 -11.07 -34.81
N GLN A 166 -36.63 -12.17 -35.58
CA GLN A 166 -36.50 -13.51 -34.99
C GLN A 166 -35.24 -13.64 -34.12
N ILE A 167 -34.10 -13.13 -34.60
CA ILE A 167 -32.86 -13.09 -33.84
C ILE A 167 -33.05 -12.30 -32.54
N ILE A 168 -33.57 -11.08 -32.62
CA ILE A 168 -33.81 -10.20 -31.46
C ILE A 168 -34.67 -10.90 -30.40
N GLY A 169 -35.77 -11.53 -30.82
CA GLY A 169 -36.69 -12.23 -29.92
C GLY A 169 -36.08 -13.44 -29.19
N GLY A 170 -34.97 -13.98 -29.69
CA GLY A 170 -34.20 -15.07 -29.09
C GLY A 170 -33.07 -14.61 -28.17
N ILE A 171 -32.43 -13.48 -28.47
CA ILE A 171 -31.16 -13.09 -27.82
C ILE A 171 -31.28 -11.94 -26.81
N TYR A 172 -32.33 -11.11 -26.90
CA TYR A 172 -32.40 -9.88 -26.11
C TYR A 172 -32.35 -10.12 -24.59
N LEU A 173 -33.28 -10.94 -24.06
CA LEU A 173 -33.33 -11.22 -22.63
C LEU A 173 -32.04 -11.89 -22.12
N PRO A 174 -31.49 -12.93 -22.79
CA PRO A 174 -30.19 -13.47 -22.43
C PRO A 174 -29.03 -12.46 -22.38
N LEU A 175 -28.92 -11.55 -23.36
CA LEU A 175 -27.85 -10.56 -23.40
C LEU A 175 -27.96 -9.54 -22.27
N ILE A 176 -29.17 -9.10 -21.93
CA ILE A 176 -29.43 -8.20 -20.80
C ILE A 176 -29.06 -8.86 -19.48
N VAL A 177 -29.48 -10.11 -19.25
CA VAL A 177 -29.14 -10.85 -18.02
C VAL A 177 -27.63 -11.10 -17.93
N GLY A 178 -26.96 -11.34 -19.05
CA GLY A 178 -25.51 -11.53 -19.11
C GLY A 178 -24.70 -10.33 -18.59
N GLN A 179 -25.27 -9.13 -18.54
CA GLN A 179 -24.56 -7.92 -18.07
C GLN A 179 -24.23 -7.96 -16.57
N ILE A 180 -24.81 -8.89 -15.80
CA ILE A 180 -24.38 -9.19 -14.43
C ILE A 180 -22.88 -9.55 -14.39
N GLY A 181 -22.32 -10.11 -15.46
CA GLY A 181 -20.89 -10.36 -15.61
C GLY A 181 -20.01 -9.13 -15.40
N ILE A 182 -20.47 -7.93 -15.78
CA ILE A 182 -19.75 -6.66 -15.55
C ILE A 182 -19.59 -6.44 -14.04
N GLY A 183 -20.64 -6.71 -13.27
CA GLY A 183 -20.61 -6.58 -11.82
C GLY A 183 -19.57 -7.50 -11.18
N PHE A 184 -19.44 -8.75 -11.67
CA PHE A 184 -18.41 -9.68 -11.20
C PHE A 184 -17.00 -9.16 -11.52
N VAL A 185 -16.74 -8.70 -12.75
CA VAL A 185 -15.42 -8.17 -13.14
C VAL A 185 -15.05 -6.96 -12.29
N ILE A 186 -15.97 -6.01 -12.09
CA ILE A 186 -15.76 -4.84 -11.23
C ILE A 186 -15.49 -5.25 -9.78
N SER A 187 -16.31 -6.17 -9.24
CA SER A 187 -16.15 -6.66 -7.85
C SER A 187 -14.80 -7.35 -7.62
N ILE A 188 -14.29 -8.09 -8.61
CA ILE A 188 -12.97 -8.72 -8.52
C ILE A 188 -11.87 -7.67 -8.36
N VAL A 189 -11.90 -6.60 -9.16
CA VAL A 189 -10.87 -5.54 -9.09
C VAL A 189 -10.97 -4.75 -7.78
N GLU A 190 -12.19 -4.38 -7.37
CA GLU A 190 -12.39 -3.66 -6.11
C GLU A 190 -12.03 -4.51 -4.88
N GLY A 191 -12.24 -5.83 -4.94
CA GLY A 191 -11.77 -6.76 -3.92
C GLY A 191 -10.26 -6.76 -3.77
N ILE A 192 -9.51 -6.75 -4.88
CA ILE A 192 -8.03 -6.69 -4.86
C ILE A 192 -7.52 -5.40 -4.24
N GLU A 193 -8.14 -4.25 -4.56
CA GLU A 193 -7.80 -2.96 -3.95
C GLU A 193 -8.06 -2.95 -2.44
N LYS A 194 -9.20 -3.53 -2.02
CA LYS A 194 -9.58 -3.60 -0.60
C LYS A 194 -8.64 -4.49 0.20
N ASP A 195 -8.32 -5.67 -0.30
CA ASP A 195 -7.40 -6.62 0.36
C ASP A 195 -6.04 -5.96 0.64
N LYS A 196 -5.53 -5.17 -0.32
CA LYS A 196 -4.28 -4.43 -0.11
C LYS A 196 -4.40 -3.42 1.03
N LYS A 197 -5.46 -2.62 1.06
CA LYS A 197 -5.68 -1.63 2.12
C LYS A 197 -5.83 -2.28 3.48
N ASP A 198 -6.52 -3.41 3.55
CA ASP A 198 -6.70 -4.15 4.80
C ASP A 198 -5.35 -4.73 5.29
N ILE A 199 -4.50 -5.22 4.39
CA ILE A 199 -3.14 -5.67 4.74
C ILE A 199 -2.28 -4.49 5.23
N GLU A 200 -2.28 -3.36 4.53
CA GLU A 200 -1.52 -2.17 4.94
C GLU A 200 -1.99 -1.63 6.30
N ALA A 201 -3.31 -1.60 6.52
CA ALA A 201 -3.89 -1.19 7.79
C ALA A 201 -3.51 -2.14 8.93
N ARG A 202 -3.52 -3.46 8.69
CA ARG A 202 -3.07 -4.47 9.66
C ARG A 202 -1.60 -4.32 9.99
N ASN A 203 -0.73 -4.21 8.98
CA ASN A 203 0.70 -4.01 9.19
C ASN A 203 0.97 -2.72 9.99
N LYS A 204 0.25 -1.63 9.68
CA LYS A 204 0.35 -0.38 10.45
C LYS A 204 -0.13 -0.56 11.88
N ALA A 205 -1.20 -1.31 12.11
CA ALA A 205 -1.71 -1.61 13.46
C ALA A 205 -0.75 -2.49 14.25
N GLU A 206 -0.11 -3.46 13.60
CA GLU A 206 0.90 -4.35 14.19
C GLU A 206 2.16 -3.60 14.58
N ILE A 207 2.69 -2.74 13.69
CA ILE A 207 3.79 -1.81 14.01
C ILE A 207 3.39 -0.94 15.21
N LYS A 208 2.17 -0.39 15.21
CA LYS A 208 1.66 0.39 16.33
C LYS A 208 1.54 -0.43 17.62
N ALA A 209 1.24 -1.71 17.55
CA ALA A 209 1.15 -2.59 18.71
C ALA A 209 2.53 -2.93 19.28
N LEU A 210 3.51 -3.22 18.42
CA LEU A 210 4.90 -3.44 18.80
C LEU A 210 5.51 -2.20 19.47
N GLN A 211 5.16 -1.01 18.98
CA GLN A 211 5.58 0.27 19.58
C GLN A 211 4.95 0.58 20.95
N ARG A 212 3.85 -0.07 21.33
CA ARG A 212 3.19 0.11 22.65
C ARG A 212 3.87 -0.66 23.78
N GLN A 213 4.83 -1.52 23.47
CA GLN A 213 5.52 -2.28 24.51
C GLN A 213 6.51 -1.37 25.25
N ILE A 214 6.09 -0.83 26.40
CA ILE A 214 7.03 -0.37 27.43
C ILE A 214 7.93 -1.56 27.74
N ASN A 215 9.25 -1.38 27.74
CA ASN A 215 10.19 -2.39 28.20
C ASN A 215 9.86 -2.74 29.67
N PRO A 216 9.18 -3.86 29.96
CA PRO A 216 8.65 -4.13 31.30
C PRO A 216 9.81 -4.33 32.27
N HIS A 217 10.91 -4.89 31.78
CA HIS A 217 12.14 -5.05 32.54
C HIS A 217 12.73 -3.70 32.95
N PHE A 218 12.76 -2.70 32.05
CA PHE A 218 13.18 -1.34 32.42
C PHE A 218 12.30 -0.76 33.53
N LEU A 219 10.97 -0.89 33.43
CA LEU A 219 10.05 -0.35 34.43
C LEU A 219 10.27 -0.98 35.82
N PHE A 220 10.35 -2.31 35.91
CA PHE A 220 10.61 -3.00 37.18
C PHE A 220 11.98 -2.62 37.77
N ASN A 221 13.02 -2.54 36.94
CA ASN A 221 14.36 -2.16 37.40
C ASN A 221 14.43 -0.71 37.87
N SER A 222 13.71 0.19 37.20
CA SER A 222 13.60 1.59 37.58
C SER A 222 12.95 1.70 38.97
N LEU A 223 11.84 1.00 39.19
CA LEU A 223 11.15 0.98 40.48
C LEU A 223 12.01 0.39 41.60
N ASN A 224 12.73 -0.70 41.35
CA ASN A 224 13.65 -1.29 42.33
C ASN A 224 14.80 -0.34 42.67
N THR A 225 15.35 0.35 41.67
CA THR A 225 16.39 1.37 41.85
C THR A 225 15.84 2.52 42.70
N ILE A 226 14.67 3.05 42.35
CA ILE A 226 14.01 4.11 43.15
C ILE A 226 13.81 3.64 44.59
N ALA A 227 13.31 2.42 44.79
CA ALA A 227 13.05 1.85 46.11
C ALA A 227 14.31 1.75 46.98
N SER A 228 15.47 1.46 46.39
CA SER A 228 16.75 1.42 47.12
C SER A 228 17.17 2.80 47.61
N PHE A 229 16.87 3.86 46.86
CA PHE A 229 17.17 5.25 47.25
C PHE A 229 16.23 5.80 48.33
N ILE A 230 15.00 5.30 48.48
CA ILE A 230 14.00 5.86 49.43
C ILE A 230 14.56 6.01 50.85
N ARG A 231 15.33 5.01 51.33
CA ARG A 231 15.83 5.00 52.71
C ARG A 231 17.09 5.82 52.92
N PHE A 232 17.93 5.98 51.89
CA PHE A 232 19.28 6.53 52.02
C PHE A 232 19.45 7.89 51.35
N ASN A 233 18.66 8.20 50.32
CA ASN A 233 18.63 9.49 49.64
C ASN A 233 17.22 9.76 49.07
N PRO A 234 16.28 10.20 49.93
CA PRO A 234 14.88 10.39 49.53
C PRO A 234 14.70 11.49 48.47
N ASP A 235 15.60 12.47 48.42
CA ASP A 235 15.57 13.53 47.41
C ASP A 235 15.91 12.97 46.02
N LYS A 236 16.95 12.12 45.91
CA LYS A 236 17.27 11.43 44.65
C LYS A 236 16.14 10.47 44.25
N ALA A 237 15.51 9.78 45.20
CA ALA A 237 14.35 8.94 44.91
C ALA A 237 13.19 9.76 44.31
N ARG A 238 12.91 10.95 44.85
CA ARG A 238 11.87 11.86 44.33
C ARG A 238 12.20 12.33 42.91
N GLU A 239 13.46 12.71 42.65
CA GLU A 239 13.94 13.08 41.33
C GLU A 239 13.76 11.93 40.31
N LEU A 240 14.13 10.71 40.69
CA LEU A 240 13.97 9.53 39.85
C LEU A 240 12.51 9.17 39.56
N ILE A 241 11.60 9.40 40.51
CA ILE A 241 10.15 9.26 40.28
C ILE A 241 9.66 10.26 39.22
N ILE A 242 10.12 11.50 39.28
CA ILE A 242 9.78 12.52 38.27
C ILE A 242 10.34 12.11 36.90
N ASN A 243 11.62 11.69 36.84
CA ASN A 243 12.23 11.19 35.62
C ASN A 243 11.46 9.99 35.04
N LEU A 244 11.02 9.06 35.87
CA LEU A 244 10.22 7.91 35.42
C LEU A 244 8.84 8.34 34.92
N SER A 245 8.20 9.32 35.56
CA SER A 245 6.93 9.90 35.08
C SER A 245 7.09 10.58 33.73
N THR A 246 8.15 11.38 33.53
CA THR A 246 8.50 12.01 32.26
C THR A 246 8.73 10.96 31.18
N TYR A 247 9.55 9.95 31.45
CA TYR A 247 9.81 8.83 30.56
C TYR A 247 8.51 8.11 30.14
N LEU A 248 7.65 7.76 31.09
CA LEU A 248 6.40 7.05 30.81
C LEU A 248 5.41 7.91 30.05
N ARG A 249 5.28 9.18 30.40
CA ARG A 249 4.36 10.11 29.73
C ARG A 249 4.66 10.20 28.25
N TYR A 250 5.92 10.39 27.86
CA TYR A 250 6.28 10.52 26.46
C TYR A 250 6.16 9.19 25.67
N ASN A 251 6.37 8.04 26.32
CA ASN A 251 6.08 6.74 25.70
C ASN A 251 4.56 6.49 25.53
N LEU A 252 3.70 7.14 26.34
CA LEU A 252 2.24 7.00 26.31
C LEU A 252 1.51 8.09 25.50
N GLU A 253 2.04 9.31 25.42
CA GLU A 253 1.52 10.46 24.66
C GLU A 253 1.84 10.35 23.16
N TYR A 254 1.82 9.12 22.63
CA TYR A 254 2.11 8.82 21.24
C TYR A 254 1.20 9.63 20.31
N SER A 255 1.81 10.49 19.49
CA SER A 255 1.17 11.05 18.30
C SER A 255 2.01 10.71 17.08
N ASP A 256 1.38 10.39 15.96
CA ASP A 256 2.01 10.19 14.64
C ASP A 256 2.67 11.51 14.11
N ASN A 257 2.92 12.50 14.98
CA ASN A 257 3.35 13.85 14.65
C ASN A 257 4.84 14.07 14.96
N LEU A 258 5.43 15.02 14.24
CA LEU A 258 6.74 15.56 14.56
C LEU A 258 6.70 16.31 15.90
N ILE A 259 7.62 15.98 16.79
CA ILE A 259 7.83 16.66 18.07
C ILE A 259 9.06 17.55 18.00
N ASP A 260 9.12 18.56 18.86
CA ASP A 260 10.34 19.36 19.05
C ASP A 260 11.47 18.44 19.55
N ILE A 261 12.65 18.53 18.93
CA ILE A 261 13.82 17.73 19.34
C ILE A 261 14.19 17.94 20.80
N ASN A 262 13.94 19.13 21.36
CA ASN A 262 14.17 19.40 22.78
C ASN A 262 13.32 18.52 23.69
N LYS A 263 12.11 18.15 23.27
CA LYS A 263 11.26 17.20 24.01
C LYS A 263 11.81 15.78 23.95
N GLU A 264 12.30 15.35 22.79
CA GLU A 264 12.96 14.05 22.66
C GLU A 264 14.23 14.00 23.52
N ILE A 265 15.04 15.07 23.55
CA ILE A 265 16.24 15.16 24.40
C ILE A 265 15.88 15.11 25.88
N GLU A 266 14.81 15.80 26.31
CA GLU A 266 14.32 15.77 27.69
C GLU A 266 13.98 14.33 28.11
N GLN A 267 13.26 13.60 27.25
CA GLN A 267 12.92 12.19 27.47
C GLN A 267 14.17 11.31 27.57
N VAL A 268 15.14 11.51 26.67
CA VAL A 268 16.43 10.79 26.70
C VAL A 268 17.18 11.06 27.99
N LYS A 269 17.22 12.31 28.46
CA LYS A 269 17.87 12.67 29.73
C LYS A 269 17.19 11.97 30.91
N SER A 270 15.86 11.99 30.99
CA SER A 270 15.14 11.28 32.05
C SER A 270 15.41 9.78 32.05
N PHE A 271 15.45 9.14 30.87
CA PHE A 271 15.85 7.73 30.74
C PHE A 271 17.27 7.48 31.26
N VAL A 272 18.23 8.31 30.81
CA VAL A 272 19.65 8.17 31.18
C VAL A 272 19.85 8.35 32.68
N GLU A 273 19.17 9.30 33.34
CA GLU A 273 19.34 9.51 34.78
C GLU A 273 18.84 8.31 35.61
N ILE A 274 17.83 7.60 35.13
CA ILE A 274 17.36 6.35 35.75
C ILE A 274 18.40 5.25 35.59
N GLU A 275 18.94 5.05 34.39
CA GLU A 275 19.96 4.02 34.14
C GLU A 275 21.28 4.35 34.86
N LYS A 276 21.68 5.62 34.94
CA LYS A 276 22.85 6.05 35.74
C LYS A 276 22.67 5.74 37.22
N ALA A 277 21.49 6.01 37.79
CA ALA A 277 21.22 5.69 39.19
C ALA A 277 21.28 4.17 39.46
N ARG A 278 20.95 3.37 38.45
CA ARG A 278 20.97 1.90 38.53
C ARG A 278 22.38 1.32 38.39
N PHE A 279 23.18 1.82 37.46
CA PHE A 279 24.49 1.25 37.12
C PHE A 279 25.67 2.00 37.75
N GLY A 280 25.42 3.16 38.37
CA GLY A 280 26.44 3.96 39.05
C GLY A 280 27.61 4.29 38.12
N GLU A 281 28.82 4.06 38.62
CA GLU A 281 30.08 4.36 37.94
C GLU A 281 30.33 3.56 36.65
N LEU A 282 29.54 2.52 36.37
CA LEU A 282 29.66 1.74 35.13
C LEU A 282 29.16 2.52 33.90
N LEU A 283 28.33 3.53 34.08
CA LEU A 283 27.73 4.28 32.98
C LEU A 283 27.99 5.78 33.12
N THR A 284 28.80 6.31 32.20
CA THR A 284 28.94 7.75 32.00
C THR A 284 28.21 8.16 30.72
N VAL A 285 27.43 9.25 30.80
CA VAL A 285 26.79 9.84 29.61
C VAL A 285 27.13 11.31 29.52
N SER A 286 27.66 11.71 28.36
CA SER A 286 28.05 13.08 28.03
C SER A 286 27.17 13.65 26.94
N TYR A 287 26.88 14.95 27.03
CA TYR A 287 26.00 15.66 26.10
C TYR A 287 26.76 16.82 25.46
N ASP A 288 26.73 16.89 24.13
CA ASP A 288 27.30 17.98 23.33
C ASP A 288 26.23 18.48 22.35
N ILE A 289 25.27 19.23 22.90
CA ILE A 289 24.01 19.60 22.25
C ILE A 289 24.00 21.10 22.01
N GLU A 290 23.93 21.50 20.74
CA GLU A 290 23.64 22.88 20.34
C GLU A 290 22.14 23.16 20.42
N ASP A 291 21.79 24.42 20.66
CA ASP A 291 20.40 24.87 20.63
C ASP A 291 19.90 24.90 19.18
N VAL A 292 19.00 23.99 18.87
CA VAL A 292 18.43 23.79 17.54
C VAL A 292 16.91 23.72 17.65
N ASN A 293 16.21 24.36 16.71
CA ASN A 293 14.74 24.40 16.70
C ASN A 293 14.21 23.59 15.52
N ILE A 294 14.32 22.27 15.64
CA ILE A 294 13.87 21.33 14.61
C ILE A 294 12.81 20.39 15.16
N LYS A 295 11.94 19.91 14.27
CA LYS A 295 10.98 18.87 14.61
C LYS A 295 11.40 17.53 14.03
N ILE A 296 11.39 16.50 14.88
CA ILE A 296 11.73 15.13 14.53
C ILE A 296 10.58 14.19 14.88
N PRO A 297 10.51 12.99 14.27
CA PRO A 297 9.58 11.97 14.71
C PRO A 297 9.92 11.59 16.16
N SER A 298 8.91 11.35 16.99
CA SER A 298 9.12 10.84 18.34
C SER A 298 9.78 9.46 18.33
N LEU A 299 10.53 9.12 19.39
CA LEU A 299 11.19 7.83 19.59
C LEU A 299 12.21 7.51 18.48
N ILE A 300 13.08 8.47 18.17
CA ILE A 300 14.21 8.31 17.23
C ILE A 300 15.52 8.28 17.99
N ILE A 301 15.73 9.18 18.95
CA ILE A 301 17.00 9.27 19.69
C ILE A 301 17.00 8.24 20.82
N GLN A 302 15.88 8.09 21.52
CA GLN A 302 15.78 7.18 22.67
C GLN A 302 16.19 5.73 22.33
N PRO A 303 15.69 5.08 21.26
CA PRO A 303 16.09 3.69 20.96
C PRO A 303 17.58 3.55 20.64
N LEU A 304 18.22 4.59 20.10
CA LEU A 304 19.65 4.58 19.80
C LEU A 304 20.48 4.69 21.08
N VAL A 305 20.04 5.51 22.02
CA VAL A 305 20.67 5.63 23.35
C VAL A 305 20.47 4.37 24.19
N GLU A 306 19.26 3.78 24.15
CA GLU A 306 18.98 2.49 24.80
C GLU A 306 19.90 1.39 24.24
N ASN A 307 20.07 1.32 22.91
CA ASN A 307 21.01 0.38 22.30
C ASN A 307 22.45 0.61 22.74
N ALA A 308 22.92 1.87 22.76
CA ALA A 308 24.28 2.21 23.19
C ALA A 308 24.55 1.80 24.64
N ILE A 309 23.59 2.02 25.54
CA ILE A 309 23.73 1.68 26.96
C ILE A 309 23.63 0.17 27.16
N ILE A 310 22.52 -0.44 26.73
CA ILE A 310 22.23 -1.85 27.04
C ILE A 310 23.15 -2.79 26.28
N HIS A 311 23.19 -2.65 24.95
CA HIS A 311 23.94 -3.57 24.09
C HIS A 311 25.38 -3.13 23.87
N GLY A 312 25.69 -1.84 23.99
CA GLY A 312 27.06 -1.34 23.91
C GLY A 312 27.81 -1.52 25.23
N ILE A 313 27.38 -0.78 26.26
CA ILE A 313 28.12 -0.68 27.53
C ILE A 313 27.87 -1.88 28.45
N LEU A 314 26.62 -2.21 28.77
CA LEU A 314 26.35 -3.22 29.81
C LEU A 314 26.77 -4.63 29.40
N GLU A 315 26.59 -5.01 28.13
CA GLU A 315 27.09 -6.28 27.60
C GLU A 315 28.63 -6.36 27.57
N SER A 316 29.34 -5.23 27.59
CA SER A 316 30.81 -5.22 27.68
C SER A 316 31.34 -5.65 29.05
N GLY A 317 30.51 -5.59 30.09
CA GLY A 317 30.90 -5.85 31.48
C GLY A 317 31.90 -4.85 32.07
N ARG A 318 32.17 -3.73 31.39
CA ARG A 318 33.13 -2.69 31.80
C ARG A 318 32.44 -1.33 31.89
N ALA A 319 33.06 -0.42 32.65
CA ALA A 319 32.62 0.97 32.67
C ALA A 319 32.77 1.60 31.28
N GLY A 320 31.75 2.33 30.85
CA GLY A 320 31.68 2.88 29.51
C GLY A 320 31.08 4.28 29.45
N VAL A 321 31.29 4.91 28.30
CA VAL A 321 30.87 6.27 28.00
C VAL A 321 29.97 6.24 26.78
N VAL A 322 28.81 6.87 26.91
CA VAL A 322 27.94 7.22 25.78
C VAL A 322 27.99 8.72 25.57
N LYS A 323 28.25 9.17 24.34
CA LYS A 323 28.24 10.57 23.94
C LYS A 323 27.08 10.83 23.00
N ILE A 324 26.22 11.78 23.38
CA ILE A 324 25.09 12.24 22.58
C ILE A 324 25.42 13.64 22.06
N SER A 325 25.44 13.82 20.75
CA SER A 325 25.81 15.09 20.12
C SER A 325 24.78 15.54 19.09
N ILE A 326 24.45 16.83 19.12
CA ILE A 326 23.54 17.49 18.19
C ILE A 326 24.23 18.79 17.73
N LYS A 327 24.52 18.87 16.43
CA LYS A 327 25.33 19.95 15.85
C LYS A 327 24.70 20.49 14.57
N LYS A 328 24.65 21.81 14.41
CA LYS A 328 24.33 22.43 13.13
C LYS A 328 25.53 22.33 12.20
N LEU A 329 25.31 21.90 10.97
CA LEU A 329 26.35 21.89 9.95
C LEU A 329 26.41 23.24 9.21
N PRO A 330 27.60 23.72 8.80
CA PRO A 330 27.74 25.00 8.12
C PRO A 330 26.97 25.08 6.78
N TYR A 331 26.60 26.32 6.41
CA TYR A 331 25.73 26.74 5.30
C TYR A 331 26.00 26.15 3.89
N SER A 332 27.10 25.43 3.66
CA SER A 332 27.36 24.75 2.38
C SER A 332 26.53 23.47 2.19
N LEU A 333 25.91 22.94 3.25
CA LEU A 333 25.05 21.76 3.25
C LEU A 333 23.67 22.12 3.84
N GLU A 334 22.80 22.74 3.04
CA GLU A 334 21.35 22.94 3.30
C GLU A 334 20.94 22.84 4.78
N ASN A 335 21.17 23.88 5.60
CA ASN A 335 20.65 24.03 6.97
C ASN A 335 20.37 22.69 7.71
N THR A 336 21.40 21.84 7.84
CA THR A 336 21.24 20.46 8.32
C THR A 336 21.73 20.33 9.76
N VAL A 337 20.98 19.58 10.55
CA VAL A 337 21.36 19.17 11.91
C VAL A 337 21.88 17.74 11.86
N ARG A 338 23.09 17.54 12.36
CA ARG A 338 23.71 16.23 12.58
C ARG A 338 23.42 15.77 14.00
N ILE A 339 22.79 14.61 14.13
CA ILE A 339 22.59 13.94 15.41
C ILE A 339 23.48 12.70 15.42
N SER A 340 24.26 12.51 16.49
CA SER A 340 25.10 11.32 16.65
C SER A 340 25.08 10.78 18.07
N ILE A 341 25.06 9.44 18.16
CA ILE A 341 25.21 8.67 19.38
C ILE A 341 26.47 7.83 19.21
N GLU A 342 27.41 7.99 20.13
CA GLU A 342 28.68 7.27 20.14
C GLU A 342 28.83 6.54 21.47
N ASP A 343 29.22 5.27 21.44
CA ASP A 343 29.55 4.47 22.61
C ASP A 343 30.94 3.86 22.48
N ASN A 344 31.58 3.58 23.62
CA ASN A 344 32.86 2.87 23.67
C ASN A 344 32.72 1.39 24.10
N GLY A 345 31.57 0.79 23.81
CA GLY A 345 31.21 -0.57 24.19
C GLY A 345 31.78 -1.66 23.28
N ILE A 346 31.09 -2.80 23.21
CA ILE A 346 31.51 -3.96 22.39
C ILE A 346 31.43 -3.70 20.87
N GLY A 347 30.63 -2.71 20.46
CA GLY A 347 30.36 -2.37 19.07
C GLY A 347 29.32 -3.29 18.42
N ILE A 348 28.47 -2.72 17.55
CA ILE A 348 27.53 -3.51 16.74
C ILE A 348 28.32 -4.32 15.70
N SER A 349 28.00 -5.61 15.57
CA SER A 349 28.67 -6.48 14.58
C SER A 349 28.33 -6.08 13.14
N GLU A 350 29.28 -6.27 12.23
CA GLU A 350 29.09 -5.96 10.80
C GLU A 350 27.92 -6.72 10.18
N GLU A 351 27.65 -7.94 10.65
CA GLU A 351 26.49 -8.73 10.22
C GLU A 351 25.17 -8.01 10.54
N ILE A 352 25.02 -7.47 11.75
CA ILE A 352 23.82 -6.72 12.15
C ILE A 352 23.71 -5.43 11.35
N ILE A 353 24.82 -4.72 11.15
CA ILE A 353 24.86 -3.49 10.34
C ILE A 353 24.39 -3.78 8.91
N ASN A 354 24.90 -4.85 8.29
CA ASN A 354 24.50 -5.26 6.94
C ASN A 354 23.02 -5.64 6.88
N ASN A 355 22.51 -6.37 7.87
CA ASN A 355 21.09 -6.74 7.91
C ASN A 355 20.16 -5.52 8.02
N VAL A 356 20.57 -4.47 8.74
CA VAL A 356 19.83 -3.20 8.81
C VAL A 356 19.77 -2.52 7.44
N TYR A 357 20.87 -2.53 6.68
CA TYR A 357 20.91 -1.89 5.35
C TYR A 357 20.25 -2.70 4.24
N GLN A 358 20.20 -4.03 4.37
CA GLN A 358 19.56 -4.94 3.41
C GLN A 358 18.08 -5.20 3.68
N ASP A 359 17.48 -4.50 4.66
CA ASP A 359 16.08 -4.68 5.05
C ASP A 359 15.75 -6.12 5.50
N ASN A 360 16.73 -6.83 6.09
CA ASN A 360 16.69 -8.27 6.44
C ASN A 360 16.84 -8.52 7.96
N MET A 361 16.33 -7.62 8.81
CA MET A 361 16.52 -7.74 10.26
C MET A 361 15.59 -8.80 10.90
N PRO A 362 16.09 -9.66 11.81
CA PRO A 362 15.26 -10.61 12.55
C PRO A 362 14.22 -9.91 13.44
N GLU A 363 13.04 -10.54 13.61
CA GLU A 363 11.91 -10.02 14.40
C GLU A 363 12.25 -9.67 15.87
N ASN A 364 13.37 -10.18 16.41
CA ASN A 364 13.76 -9.96 17.80
C ASN A 364 14.73 -8.77 18.00
N LYS A 365 15.15 -8.06 16.93
CA LYS A 365 16.11 -6.94 17.00
C LYS A 365 15.63 -5.71 16.21
N ILE A 366 14.40 -5.30 16.47
CA ILE A 366 13.63 -4.35 15.65
C ILE A 366 13.94 -2.88 15.93
N GLY A 367 14.43 -2.53 17.13
CA GLY A 367 14.56 -1.14 17.58
C GLY A 367 15.41 -0.27 16.65
N LEU A 368 16.63 -0.71 16.36
CA LEU A 368 17.57 -0.01 15.46
C LEU A 368 17.05 0.07 14.02
N TYR A 369 16.46 -1.02 13.52
CA TYR A 369 15.92 -1.12 12.17
C TYR A 369 14.70 -0.22 11.96
N ASN A 370 13.79 -0.16 12.94
CA ASN A 370 12.62 0.69 12.89
C ASN A 370 13.00 2.18 12.82
N VAL A 371 14.04 2.59 13.55
CA VAL A 371 14.59 3.95 13.44
C VAL A 371 15.18 4.19 12.04
N HIS A 372 15.97 3.25 11.51
CA HIS A 372 16.54 3.34 10.16
C HIS A 372 15.46 3.52 9.08
N LEU A 373 14.44 2.66 9.08
CA LEU A 373 13.34 2.72 8.12
C LEU A 373 12.55 4.03 8.22
N ARG A 374 12.22 4.49 9.44
CA ARG A 374 11.48 5.74 9.63
C ARG A 374 12.25 6.93 9.06
N LEU A 375 13.55 7.02 9.33
CA LEU A 375 14.40 8.08 8.79
C LEU A 375 14.48 8.01 7.25
N LYS A 376 14.64 6.81 6.68
CA LYS A 376 14.66 6.60 5.22
C LYS A 376 13.35 7.02 4.56
N LEU A 377 12.20 6.70 5.16
CA LEU A 377 10.88 7.08 4.65
C LEU A 377 10.60 8.59 4.76
N MET A 378 11.07 9.24 5.82
CA MET A 378 10.75 10.65 6.09
C MET A 378 11.75 11.64 5.49
N TYR A 379 13.03 11.28 5.46
CA TYR A 379 14.12 12.16 5.04
C TYR A 379 14.90 11.64 3.83
N GLY A 380 14.52 10.47 3.28
CA GLY A 380 15.19 9.84 2.13
C GLY A 380 16.53 9.18 2.46
N ARG A 381 17.02 9.30 3.71
CA ARG A 381 18.28 8.71 4.19
C ARG A 381 18.07 8.12 5.58
N GLY A 382 18.57 6.90 5.79
CA GLY A 382 18.52 6.22 7.08
C GLY A 382 19.71 6.54 7.98
N LEU A 383 19.91 5.71 9.00
CA LEU A 383 21.09 5.76 9.89
C LEU A 383 22.38 5.48 9.12
N ASN A 384 23.47 6.14 9.51
CA ASN A 384 24.84 5.77 9.20
C ASN A 384 25.47 5.16 10.45
N ILE A 385 25.60 3.84 10.46
CA ILE A 385 26.14 3.05 11.56
C ILE A 385 27.56 2.64 11.19
N ARG A 386 28.51 2.90 12.08
CA ARG A 386 29.92 2.51 11.94
C ARG A 386 30.41 1.87 13.22
N ARG A 387 31.04 0.71 13.10
CA ARG A 387 31.87 0.17 14.19
C ARG A 387 33.18 0.97 14.23
N ILE A 388 33.53 1.47 15.41
CA ILE A 388 34.79 2.19 15.65
C ILE A 388 35.73 1.31 16.48
N ASP A 389 36.98 1.73 16.66
CA ASP A 389 38.02 0.96 17.38
C ASP A 389 37.54 0.48 18.75
N THR A 390 36.76 1.31 19.43
CA THR A 390 36.06 0.97 20.67
C THR A 390 34.60 1.40 20.55
N GLY A 391 33.69 0.45 20.33
CA GLY A 391 32.24 0.65 20.32
C GLY A 391 31.63 1.01 18.96
N THR A 392 30.60 1.87 18.97
CA THR A 392 29.79 2.19 17.79
C THR A 392 29.56 3.69 17.66
N LEU A 393 29.56 4.19 16.42
CA LEU A 393 29.08 5.52 16.07
C LEU A 393 27.85 5.40 15.17
N ILE A 394 26.73 5.96 15.62
CA ILE A 394 25.48 6.06 14.85
C ILE A 394 25.21 7.54 14.55
N VAL A 395 25.00 7.87 13.27
CA VAL A 395 24.77 9.25 12.80
C VAL A 395 23.55 9.31 11.90
N PHE A 396 22.75 10.35 12.03
CA PHE A 396 21.74 10.72 11.03
C PHE A 396 21.63 12.23 10.90
N TYR A 397 20.96 12.65 9.82
CA TYR A 397 20.85 14.06 9.43
C TYR A 397 19.39 14.43 9.27
N VAL A 398 19.02 15.59 9.80
CA VAL A 398 17.68 16.17 9.67
C VAL A 398 17.84 17.57 9.08
N LYS A 399 16.92 17.96 8.20
CA LYS A 399 16.87 19.34 7.69
C LYS A 399 16.17 20.24 8.71
N GLU A 400 16.75 21.41 8.98
CA GLU A 400 16.14 22.45 9.83
C GLU A 400 14.90 23.08 9.19
#